data_AF-A0A3C0CZM7-F1
#
_entry.id   AF-A0A3C0CZM7-F1
#
_cell.length_a   1.000
_cell.length_b   1.000
_cell.length_c   1.000
_cell.angle_alpha   90.00
_cell.angle_beta   90.00
_cell.angle_gamma   90.00
#
_symmetry.space_group_name_H-M   'P 1'
#
loop_
_entity.id
_entity.type
_entity.pdbx_description
1 polymer ?
#
loop_
_entity_poly.entity_id
_entity_poly.type
_entity_poly.pdbx_seq_one_letter_code
_entity_poly.pdbx_strand_id
1 'polypeptide(L)'
;MWRAFLAAQGQASLLDKYKLVVLDGFLGLTPVQKGFIKLLAKRCENLIITLDWEEGRPQVFSGVEQDFNFLMGLPGVCREHLPRYPERQGISLGHMEQYLFCKNAKKQEPDGRIITLAGADPDSEVELVAQTILKLVRKEGYEYGDFGIVTRGADSYRRRIKSVFKRSSIPFSEGKRPLAESPLARALVLSLKVVEEGWQREHVLPLLKSGYLSLDMESCIKIETACAGGGRKAGRDAWFSPWRPH
;
A
#
# COMPACT_ATOMS: atom_id res chain seq x y z
N MET A 1 -4.18 -15.01 -7.13
CA MET A 1 -5.12 -14.68 -8.23
C MET A 1 -5.15 -15.77 -9.31
N TRP A 2 -4.01 -16.16 -9.89
CA TRP A 2 -3.90 -17.26 -10.89
C TRP A 2 -4.59 -18.58 -10.48
N ARG A 3 -4.33 -19.09 -9.26
CA ARG A 3 -4.97 -20.33 -8.77
C ARG A 3 -6.49 -20.24 -8.60
N ALA A 4 -7.00 -19.07 -8.20
CA ALA A 4 -8.44 -18.84 -8.06
C ALA A 4 -9.12 -18.77 -9.44
N PHE A 5 -8.45 -18.16 -10.42
CA PHE A 5 -8.92 -18.11 -11.81
C PHE A 5 -8.99 -19.50 -12.45
N LEU A 6 -7.96 -20.33 -12.27
CA LEU A 6 -7.99 -21.73 -12.74
C LEU A 6 -9.06 -22.58 -12.06
N ALA A 7 -9.27 -22.39 -10.76
CA ALA A 7 -10.36 -23.04 -10.03
C ALA A 7 -11.73 -22.62 -10.60
N ALA A 8 -11.92 -21.34 -10.88
CA ALA A 8 -13.14 -20.82 -11.52
C ALA A 8 -13.38 -21.33 -12.94
N GLN A 9 -12.34 -21.72 -13.67
CA GLN A 9 -12.46 -22.37 -14.98
C GLN A 9 -12.83 -23.86 -14.91
N GLY A 10 -13.01 -24.45 -13.72
CA GLY A 10 -13.40 -25.85 -13.58
C GLY A 10 -12.26 -26.85 -13.52
N GLN A 11 -11.02 -26.36 -13.39
CA GLN A 11 -9.86 -27.24 -13.13
C GLN A 11 -9.67 -27.55 -11.63
N ALA A 12 -10.52 -27.00 -10.74
CA ALA A 12 -10.55 -27.37 -9.33
C ALA A 12 -11.94 -27.16 -8.72
N SER A 13 -12.41 -28.12 -7.91
CA SER A 13 -13.70 -28.14 -7.20
C SER A 13 -13.74 -27.23 -5.97
N LEU A 14 -12.90 -26.19 -5.92
CA LEU A 14 -12.72 -25.37 -4.72
C LEU A 14 -13.96 -24.51 -4.45
N LEU A 15 -14.61 -24.01 -5.50
CA LEU A 15 -15.72 -23.07 -5.41
C LEU A 15 -17.05 -23.71 -5.05
N ASP A 16 -17.23 -24.99 -5.41
CA ASP A 16 -18.47 -25.75 -5.15
C ASP A 16 -18.71 -25.98 -3.64
N LYS A 17 -17.70 -25.73 -2.80
CA LYS A 17 -17.79 -25.82 -1.34
C LYS A 17 -18.37 -24.57 -0.67
N TYR A 18 -18.43 -23.44 -1.37
CA TYR A 18 -18.79 -22.16 -0.78
C TYR A 18 -20.19 -21.73 -1.22
N LYS A 19 -21.13 -21.70 -0.26
CA LYS A 19 -22.52 -21.27 -0.48
C LYS A 19 -22.68 -19.75 -0.58
N LEU A 20 -21.73 -19.00 -0.02
CA LEU A 20 -21.70 -17.54 -0.02
C LEU A 20 -20.28 -17.07 -0.31
N VAL A 21 -20.16 -16.18 -1.28
CA VAL A 21 -18.93 -15.45 -1.58
C VAL A 21 -19.22 -13.95 -1.45
N VAL A 22 -18.39 -13.24 -0.69
CA VAL A 22 -18.47 -11.79 -0.54
C VAL A 22 -17.20 -11.17 -1.13
N LEU A 23 -17.39 -10.22 -2.04
CA LEU A 23 -16.34 -9.44 -2.67
C LEU A 23 -16.46 -7.99 -2.19
N ASP A 24 -15.47 -7.52 -1.44
CA ASP A 24 -15.47 -6.19 -0.83
C ASP A 24 -14.14 -5.44 -1.04
N GLY A 25 -14.20 -4.10 -1.00
CA GLY A 25 -13.04 -3.22 -1.07
C GLY A 25 -12.54 -2.90 -2.49
N PHE A 26 -13.40 -2.98 -3.50
CA PHE A 26 -13.04 -2.65 -4.88
C PHE A 26 -13.38 -1.20 -5.21
N LEU A 27 -12.34 -0.39 -5.46
CA LEU A 27 -12.48 0.96 -6.02
C LEU A 27 -12.79 0.95 -7.53
N GLY A 28 -12.68 -0.20 -8.17
CA GLY A 28 -12.91 -0.43 -9.59
C GLY A 28 -12.53 -1.84 -10.00
N LEU A 29 -13.10 -2.33 -11.10
CA LEU A 29 -12.96 -3.71 -11.57
C LEU A 29 -12.11 -3.77 -12.84
N THR A 30 -10.95 -4.38 -12.73
CA THR A 30 -10.12 -4.76 -13.89
C THR A 30 -10.84 -5.79 -14.78
N PRO A 31 -10.49 -5.89 -16.08
CA PRO A 31 -11.07 -6.89 -16.98
C PRO A 31 -10.94 -8.33 -16.47
N VAL A 32 -9.83 -8.66 -15.82
CA VAL A 32 -9.60 -9.99 -15.23
C VAL A 32 -10.55 -10.25 -14.06
N GLN A 33 -10.76 -9.25 -13.18
CA GLN A 33 -11.73 -9.34 -12.09
C GLN A 33 -13.15 -9.49 -12.60
N LYS A 34 -13.54 -8.74 -13.64
CA LYS A 34 -14.84 -8.89 -14.33
C LYS A 34 -15.04 -10.31 -14.87
N GLY A 35 -14.02 -10.87 -15.51
CA GLY A 35 -14.04 -12.27 -15.97
C GLY A 35 -14.22 -13.27 -14.83
N PHE A 36 -13.52 -13.06 -13.71
CA PHE A 36 -13.66 -13.91 -12.51
C PHE A 36 -15.05 -13.82 -11.88
N ILE A 37 -15.61 -12.61 -11.76
CA ILE A 37 -16.97 -12.38 -11.25
C ILE A 37 -18.00 -13.12 -12.10
N LYS A 38 -17.89 -13.06 -13.44
CA LYS A 38 -18.77 -13.82 -14.35
C LYS A 38 -18.74 -15.33 -14.10
N LEU A 39 -17.58 -15.88 -13.75
CA LEU A 39 -17.46 -17.30 -13.44
C LEU A 39 -18.08 -17.63 -12.08
N LEU A 40 -17.86 -16.78 -11.07
CA LEU A 40 -18.46 -16.94 -9.75
C LEU A 40 -19.98 -16.86 -9.81
N ALA A 41 -20.53 -15.89 -10.54
CA ALA A 41 -21.98 -15.72 -10.69
C ALA A 41 -22.68 -16.94 -11.32
N LYS A 42 -21.95 -17.78 -12.07
CA LYS A 42 -22.48 -19.02 -12.67
C LYS A 42 -22.41 -20.23 -11.75
N ARG A 43 -21.60 -20.19 -10.69
CA ARG A 43 -21.24 -21.37 -9.89
C ARG A 43 -21.56 -21.23 -8.42
N CYS A 44 -21.54 -20.02 -7.88
CA CYS A 44 -21.86 -19.75 -6.49
C CYS A 44 -23.36 -19.49 -6.35
N GLU A 45 -23.98 -20.14 -5.36
CA GLU A 45 -25.40 -19.93 -5.03
C GLU A 45 -25.66 -18.48 -4.63
N ASN A 46 -24.81 -17.90 -3.78
CA ASN A 46 -24.92 -16.51 -3.33
C ASN A 46 -23.59 -15.77 -3.52
N LEU A 47 -23.66 -14.67 -4.26
CA LEU A 47 -22.52 -13.78 -4.50
C LEU A 47 -22.93 -12.35 -4.13
N ILE A 48 -22.24 -11.78 -3.14
CA ILE A 48 -22.39 -10.39 -2.72
C ILE A 48 -21.17 -9.62 -3.18
N ILE A 49 -21.39 -8.48 -3.83
CA ILE A 49 -20.34 -7.59 -4.30
C ILE A 49 -20.67 -6.19 -3.77
N THR A 50 -19.77 -5.61 -3.00
CA THR A 50 -19.88 -4.20 -2.61
C THR A 50 -19.20 -3.33 -3.67
N LEU A 51 -19.80 -2.18 -3.94
CA LEU A 51 -19.28 -1.21 -4.90
C LEU A 51 -19.55 0.19 -4.36
N ASP A 52 -18.50 1.01 -4.31
CA ASP A 52 -18.60 2.42 -3.94
C ASP A 52 -19.19 3.21 -5.12
N TRP A 53 -20.51 3.24 -5.22
CA TRP A 53 -21.26 3.94 -6.26
C TRP A 53 -22.53 4.58 -5.69
N GLU A 54 -22.88 5.76 -6.19
CA GLU A 54 -24.09 6.49 -5.81
C GLU A 54 -24.76 7.09 -7.06
N GLU A 55 -26.09 6.90 -7.15
CA GLU A 55 -26.90 7.45 -8.23
C GLU A 55 -26.87 8.99 -8.22
N GLY A 56 -26.74 9.62 -9.40
CA GLY A 56 -26.75 11.08 -9.52
C GLY A 56 -25.48 11.81 -9.08
N ARG A 57 -24.36 11.10 -8.87
CA ARG A 57 -23.05 11.70 -8.51
C ARG A 57 -21.90 11.36 -9.47
N PRO A 58 -22.04 11.63 -10.78
CA PRO A 58 -21.00 11.31 -11.77
C PRO A 58 -19.66 12.01 -11.52
N GLN A 59 -19.68 13.18 -10.85
CA GLN A 59 -18.48 13.93 -10.47
C GLN A 59 -17.56 13.15 -9.50
N VAL A 60 -18.09 12.18 -8.76
CA VAL A 60 -17.33 11.32 -7.85
C VAL A 60 -17.15 9.92 -8.44
N PHE A 61 -18.20 9.37 -9.05
CA PHE A 61 -18.28 7.94 -9.38
C PHE A 61 -18.22 7.60 -10.87
N SER A 62 -17.90 8.55 -11.75
CA SER A 62 -17.77 8.29 -13.20
C SER A 62 -16.80 7.15 -13.54
N GLY A 63 -15.72 6.98 -12.77
CA GLY A 63 -14.78 5.88 -12.94
C GLY A 63 -15.36 4.49 -12.62
N VAL A 64 -16.38 4.43 -11.76
CA VAL A 64 -17.00 3.20 -11.25
C VAL A 64 -18.33 2.89 -11.95
N GLU A 65 -18.92 3.87 -12.62
CA GLU A 65 -20.20 3.73 -13.32
C GLU A 65 -20.19 2.60 -14.38
N GLN A 66 -19.06 2.41 -15.08
CA GLN A 66 -18.91 1.30 -16.02
C GLN A 66 -18.90 -0.07 -15.31
N ASP A 67 -18.39 -0.13 -14.09
CA ASP A 67 -18.36 -1.35 -13.28
C ASP A 67 -19.75 -1.65 -12.71
N PHE A 68 -20.46 -0.63 -12.26
CA PHE A 68 -21.87 -0.74 -11.87
C PHE A 68 -22.73 -1.30 -13.00
N ASN A 69 -22.64 -0.71 -14.19
CA ASN A 69 -23.40 -1.16 -15.37
C ASN A 69 -23.02 -2.59 -15.78
N PHE A 70 -21.74 -2.95 -15.66
CA PHE A 70 -21.28 -4.31 -15.90
C PHE A 70 -21.92 -5.31 -14.94
N LEU A 71 -21.98 -5.00 -13.63
CA LEU A 71 -22.57 -5.87 -12.62
C LEU A 71 -24.08 -6.01 -12.81
N MET A 72 -24.78 -4.91 -13.05
CA MET A 72 -26.23 -4.92 -13.31
C MET A 72 -26.61 -5.68 -14.59
N GLY A 73 -25.68 -5.83 -15.54
CA GLY A 73 -25.87 -6.65 -16.74
C GLY A 73 -25.73 -8.16 -16.51
N LEU A 74 -25.33 -8.59 -15.31
CA LEU A 74 -25.27 -10.02 -14.98
C LEU A 74 -26.68 -10.54 -14.61
N PRO A 75 -27.03 -11.78 -14.99
CA PRO A 75 -28.34 -12.34 -14.70
C PRO A 75 -28.54 -12.54 -13.19
N GLY A 76 -29.73 -12.20 -12.69
CA GLY A 76 -30.12 -12.45 -11.30
C GLY A 76 -29.52 -11.49 -10.27
N VAL A 77 -28.94 -10.36 -10.70
CA VAL A 77 -28.40 -9.35 -9.78
C VAL A 77 -29.51 -8.47 -9.22
N CYS A 78 -29.57 -8.39 -7.89
CA CYS A 78 -30.38 -7.43 -7.15
C CYS A 78 -29.47 -6.34 -6.59
N ARG A 79 -29.93 -5.08 -6.64
CA ARG A 79 -29.25 -3.96 -5.99
C ARG A 79 -29.85 -3.70 -4.62
N GLU A 80 -28.99 -3.52 -3.63
CA GLU A 80 -29.37 -3.08 -2.28
C GLU A 80 -28.52 -1.88 -1.90
N HIS A 81 -29.14 -0.85 -1.32
CA HIS A 81 -28.42 0.31 -0.80
C HIS A 81 -28.07 0.04 0.66
N LEU A 82 -26.78 0.05 0.97
CA LEU A 82 -26.34 -0.04 2.35
C LEU A 82 -26.75 1.23 3.12
N PRO A 83 -27.23 1.09 4.36
CA PRO A 83 -27.57 2.25 5.18
C PRO A 83 -26.32 3.09 5.44
N ARG A 84 -26.47 4.42 5.35
CA ARG A 84 -25.46 5.33 5.86
C ARG A 84 -25.52 5.35 7.38
N TYR A 85 -24.36 5.53 8.00
CA TYR A 85 -24.22 5.66 9.46
C TYR A 85 -23.81 7.10 9.82
N PRO A 86 -24.71 8.10 9.67
CA PRO A 86 -24.39 9.51 9.86
C PRO A 86 -23.93 9.83 11.29
N GLU A 87 -24.40 9.08 12.29
CA GLU A 87 -23.93 9.25 13.68
C GLU A 87 -22.43 9.05 13.87
N ARG A 88 -21.76 8.30 12.98
CA ARG A 88 -20.30 8.08 13.05
C ARG A 88 -19.50 9.27 12.54
N GLN A 89 -20.09 10.13 11.73
CA GLN A 89 -19.36 11.16 10.98
C GLN A 89 -19.52 12.56 11.59
N GLY A 90 -20.60 12.82 12.32
CA GLY A 90 -20.93 14.16 12.76
C GLY A 90 -21.45 15.04 11.61
N ILE A 91 -21.72 16.30 11.91
CA ILE A 91 -22.41 17.22 10.99
C ILE A 91 -21.46 17.61 9.85
N SER A 92 -20.22 17.97 10.16
CA SER A 92 -19.29 18.50 9.14
C SER A 92 -18.79 17.43 8.16
N LEU A 93 -18.42 16.23 8.63
CA LEU A 93 -17.98 15.16 7.71
C LEU A 93 -19.13 14.61 6.88
N GLY A 94 -20.32 14.43 7.47
CA GLY A 94 -21.49 13.97 6.72
C GLY A 94 -21.93 14.97 5.66
N HIS A 95 -21.86 16.28 5.96
CA HIS A 95 -22.07 17.32 4.97
C HIS A 95 -21.02 17.26 3.84
N MET A 96 -19.74 17.13 4.20
CA MET A 96 -18.67 17.01 3.22
C MET A 96 -18.84 15.76 2.34
N GLU A 97 -19.18 14.59 2.88
CA GLU A 97 -19.42 13.36 2.12
C GLU A 97 -20.51 13.56 1.06
N GLN A 98 -21.65 14.14 1.44
CA GLN A 98 -22.82 14.31 0.57
C GLN A 98 -22.60 15.35 -0.52
N TYR A 99 -21.87 16.42 -0.20
CA TYR A 99 -21.73 17.57 -1.07
C TYR A 99 -20.33 17.73 -1.67
N LEU A 100 -19.43 16.77 -1.47
CA LEU A 100 -18.11 16.78 -2.10
C LEU A 100 -18.26 16.92 -3.62
N PHE A 101 -17.57 17.92 -4.18
CA PHE A 101 -17.61 18.31 -5.60
C PHE A 101 -18.95 18.81 -6.14
N CYS A 102 -19.95 19.05 -5.28
CA CYS A 102 -21.22 19.68 -5.67
C CYS A 102 -21.06 21.21 -5.71
N LYS A 103 -21.42 21.82 -6.85
CA LYS A 103 -21.27 23.29 -7.04
C LYS A 103 -22.23 24.12 -6.17
N ASN A 104 -23.42 23.59 -5.86
CA ASN A 104 -24.50 24.32 -5.18
C ASN A 104 -24.83 23.73 -3.80
N ALA A 105 -23.81 23.35 -3.03
CA ALA A 105 -24.00 22.85 -1.69
C ALA A 105 -24.57 23.94 -0.77
N LYS A 106 -25.59 23.62 0.03
CA LYS A 106 -26.05 24.52 1.10
C LYS A 106 -24.96 24.63 2.15
N LYS A 107 -24.67 25.83 2.64
CA LYS A 107 -23.72 26.02 3.74
C LYS A 107 -24.25 25.36 5.01
N GLN A 108 -23.34 24.78 5.78
CA GLN A 108 -23.62 24.12 7.04
C GLN A 108 -22.69 24.68 8.11
N GLU A 109 -23.23 24.95 9.30
CA GLU A 109 -22.42 25.39 10.43
C GLU A 109 -21.46 24.27 10.87
N PRO A 110 -20.17 24.58 11.07
CA PRO A 110 -19.18 23.58 11.42
C PRO A 110 -19.35 23.10 12.86
N ASP A 111 -19.14 21.80 13.09
CA ASP A 111 -19.14 21.20 14.44
C ASP A 111 -17.74 21.09 15.05
N GLY A 112 -16.73 21.67 14.39
CA GLY A 112 -15.34 21.69 14.84
C GLY A 112 -14.54 20.42 14.56
N ARG A 113 -15.12 19.38 13.93
CA ARG A 113 -14.42 18.12 13.62
C ARG A 113 -13.46 18.22 12.44
N ILE A 114 -13.68 19.16 11.54
CA ILE A 114 -12.78 19.43 10.41
C ILE A 114 -11.92 20.64 10.77
N ILE A 115 -10.61 20.42 10.83
CA ILE A 115 -9.62 21.46 11.08
C ILE A 115 -8.73 21.64 9.85
N THR A 116 -8.43 22.88 9.51
CA THR A 116 -7.46 23.23 8.48
C THR A 116 -6.18 23.72 9.16
N LEU A 117 -5.05 23.17 8.74
CA LEU A 117 -3.73 23.56 9.22
C LEU A 117 -2.93 24.08 8.02
N ALA A 118 -2.17 25.15 8.22
CA ALA A 118 -1.31 25.72 7.19
C ALA A 118 0.13 25.80 7.72
N GLY A 119 1.03 25.03 7.10
CA GLY A 119 2.47 25.12 7.34
C GLY A 119 3.13 26.11 6.37
N ALA A 120 4.25 26.69 6.76
CA ALA A 120 5.05 27.56 5.88
C ALA A 120 5.72 26.76 4.73
N ASP A 121 5.98 25.48 4.98
CA ASP A 121 6.61 24.53 4.08
C ASP A 121 6.15 23.08 4.42
N PRO A 122 6.42 22.08 3.57
CA PRO A 122 5.99 20.70 3.80
C PRO A 122 6.54 20.03 5.07
N ASP A 123 7.73 20.42 5.57
CA ASP A 123 8.23 19.89 6.84
C ASP A 123 7.43 20.48 8.00
N SER A 124 7.20 21.79 7.98
CA SER A 124 6.35 22.50 8.94
C SER A 124 4.92 21.94 8.97
N GLU A 125 4.34 21.57 7.82
CA GLU A 125 3.02 20.93 7.74
C GLU A 125 3.00 19.58 8.49
N VAL A 126 4.00 18.72 8.26
CA VAL A 126 4.11 17.42 8.93
C VAL A 126 4.33 17.59 10.45
N GLU A 127 5.08 18.62 10.86
CA GLU A 127 5.26 18.94 12.28
C GLU A 127 3.95 19.36 12.95
N LEU A 128 3.14 20.20 12.29
CA LEU A 128 1.81 20.58 12.79
C LEU A 128 0.89 19.37 12.92
N VAL A 129 0.92 18.46 11.95
CA VAL A 129 0.16 17.18 12.02
C VAL A 129 0.63 16.35 13.22
N ALA A 130 1.94 16.18 13.40
CA ALA A 130 2.50 15.42 14.52
C ALA A 130 2.10 16.02 15.89
N GLN A 131 2.17 17.35 16.02
CA GLN A 131 1.74 18.05 17.23
C GLN A 131 0.24 17.87 17.50
N THR A 132 -0.57 17.89 16.45
CA THR A 132 -2.02 17.68 16.55
C THR A 132 -2.34 16.27 17.03
N ILE A 133 -1.70 15.25 16.46
CA ILE A 133 -1.85 13.85 16.90
C ILE A 133 -1.47 13.73 18.38
N LEU A 134 -0.30 14.25 18.79
CA LEU A 134 0.14 14.20 20.19
C LEU A 134 -0.85 14.89 21.14
N LYS A 135 -1.44 16.02 20.72
CA LYS A 135 -2.46 16.72 21.50
C LYS A 135 -3.71 15.85 21.68
N LEU A 136 -4.20 15.24 20.61
CA LEU A 136 -5.39 14.39 20.64
C LEU A 136 -5.18 13.13 21.49
N VAL A 137 -4.02 12.47 21.35
CA VAL A 137 -3.65 11.32 22.19
C VAL A 137 -3.58 11.70 23.67
N ARG A 138 -2.93 12.83 24.00
CA ARG A 138 -2.73 13.25 25.41
C ARG A 138 -3.96 13.83 26.08
N LYS A 139 -4.79 14.59 25.35
CA LYS A 139 -5.91 15.34 25.93
C LYS A 139 -7.26 14.67 25.74
N GLU A 140 -7.44 13.93 24.65
CA GLU A 140 -8.73 13.38 24.23
C GLU A 140 -8.74 11.84 24.25
N GLY A 141 -7.60 11.20 24.57
CA GLY A 141 -7.52 9.76 24.82
C GLY A 141 -7.52 8.89 23.55
N TYR A 142 -7.25 9.47 22.38
CA TYR A 142 -7.09 8.72 21.14
C TYR A 142 -5.87 7.80 21.16
N GLU A 143 -5.94 6.69 20.44
CA GLU A 143 -4.81 5.82 20.20
C GLU A 143 -4.11 6.15 18.89
N TYR A 144 -2.81 5.86 18.77
CA TYR A 144 -2.09 6.08 17.52
C TYR A 144 -2.68 5.30 16.33
N GLY A 145 -3.37 4.19 16.59
CA GLY A 145 -4.07 3.39 15.58
C GLY A 145 -5.31 4.06 14.98
N ASP A 146 -5.85 5.10 15.62
CA ASP A 146 -7.03 5.82 15.13
C ASP A 146 -6.70 6.82 14.01
N PHE A 147 -5.42 7.07 13.76
CA PHE A 147 -4.96 8.08 12.81
C PHE A 147 -4.53 7.49 11.47
N GLY A 148 -5.19 7.92 10.39
CA GLY A 148 -4.76 7.68 9.01
C GLY A 148 -4.15 8.94 8.39
N ILE A 149 -2.96 8.81 7.77
CA ILE A 149 -2.33 9.92 7.04
C ILE A 149 -2.36 9.60 5.55
N VAL A 150 -3.01 10.47 4.77
CA VAL A 150 -3.17 10.33 3.32
C VAL A 150 -2.48 11.48 2.62
N THR A 151 -1.61 11.17 1.65
CA THR A 151 -0.86 12.16 0.87
C THR A 151 -0.95 11.83 -0.62
N ARG A 152 -1.07 12.84 -1.49
CA ARG A 152 -1.15 12.62 -2.95
C ARG A 152 0.15 12.10 -3.56
N GLY A 153 1.30 12.47 -2.99
CA GLY A 153 2.64 12.04 -3.42
C GLY A 153 3.35 11.35 -2.26
N ALA A 154 3.13 10.04 -2.12
CA ALA A 154 3.65 9.28 -0.98
C ALA A 154 5.16 9.48 -0.81
N ASP A 155 5.95 9.45 -1.89
CA ASP A 155 7.41 9.45 -1.76
C ASP A 155 8.01 10.76 -1.23
N SER A 156 7.40 11.91 -1.52
CA SER A 156 7.91 13.21 -1.08
C SER A 156 7.62 13.46 0.41
N TYR A 157 6.42 13.14 0.87
CA TYR A 157 6.03 13.29 2.27
C TYR A 157 6.53 12.14 3.15
N ARG A 158 6.70 10.92 2.61
CA ARG A 158 7.09 9.74 3.38
C ARG A 158 8.39 9.92 4.14
N ARG A 159 9.44 10.45 3.50
CA ARG A 159 10.73 10.70 4.20
C ARG A 159 10.58 11.73 5.31
N ARG A 160 9.77 12.77 5.08
CA ARG A 160 9.51 13.85 6.05
C ARG A 160 8.74 13.31 7.26
N ILE A 161 7.65 12.58 7.01
CA ILE A 161 6.85 11.88 8.02
C ILE A 161 7.74 10.94 8.85
N LYS A 162 8.57 10.08 8.21
CA LYS A 162 9.52 9.21 8.93
C LYS A 162 10.39 9.98 9.91
N SER A 163 11.00 11.07 9.43
CA SER A 163 11.92 11.87 10.21
C SER A 163 11.23 12.52 11.41
N VAL A 164 10.12 13.23 11.17
CA VAL A 164 9.36 13.94 12.19
C VAL A 164 8.76 12.97 13.20
N PHE A 165 8.15 11.88 12.76
CA PHE A 165 7.47 10.94 13.65
C PHE A 165 8.46 10.19 14.52
N LYS A 166 9.64 9.84 13.97
CA LYS A 166 10.74 9.26 14.76
C LYS A 166 11.22 10.23 15.84
N ARG A 167 11.40 11.51 15.52
CA ARG A 167 11.83 12.54 16.49
C ARG A 167 10.77 12.80 17.56
N SER A 168 9.50 12.79 17.18
CA SER A 168 8.35 12.99 18.07
C SER A 168 7.91 11.73 18.82
N SER A 169 8.61 10.61 18.63
CA SER A 169 8.28 9.29 19.23
C SER A 169 6.84 8.83 18.92
N ILE A 170 6.33 9.15 17.73
CA ILE A 170 5.01 8.71 17.27
C ILE A 170 5.20 7.38 16.52
N PRO A 171 4.61 6.27 17.01
CA PRO A 171 4.63 5.02 16.28
C PRO A 171 3.75 5.14 15.04
N PHE A 172 4.23 4.68 13.89
CA PHE A 172 3.43 4.59 12.67
C PHE A 172 3.85 3.39 11.84
N SER A 173 2.87 2.82 11.12
CA SER A 173 3.13 1.84 10.08
C SER A 173 2.90 2.48 8.73
N GLU A 174 3.86 2.30 7.84
CA GLU A 174 3.63 2.56 6.43
C GLU A 174 2.71 1.47 5.89
N GLY A 175 1.87 1.81 4.91
CA GLY A 175 1.07 0.83 4.17
C GLY A 175 1.96 -0.06 3.30
N LYS A 176 1.71 -0.08 1.99
CA LYS A 176 2.49 -0.91 1.06
C LYS A 176 3.92 -0.39 0.97
N ARG A 177 4.89 -1.20 1.42
CA ARG A 177 6.31 -0.95 1.12
C ARG A 177 6.59 -1.44 -0.30
N PRO A 178 7.28 -0.66 -1.16
CA PRO A 178 7.73 -1.15 -2.45
C PRO A 178 8.48 -2.46 -2.27
N LEU A 179 8.20 -3.46 -3.12
CA LEU A 179 8.90 -4.73 -3.04
C LEU A 179 10.42 -4.53 -3.13
N ALA A 180 10.87 -3.57 -3.94
CA ALA A 180 12.28 -3.16 -4.05
C ALA A 180 12.91 -2.72 -2.71
N GLU A 181 12.12 -2.28 -1.73
CA GLU A 181 12.60 -1.97 -0.39
C GLU A 181 12.68 -3.19 0.52
N SER A 182 12.11 -4.34 0.13
CA SER A 182 12.29 -5.60 0.85
C SER A 182 13.78 -6.01 0.83
N PRO A 183 14.37 -6.41 1.97
CA PRO A 183 15.75 -6.85 2.00
C PRO A 183 16.05 -7.98 0.99
N LEU A 184 15.11 -8.90 0.79
CA LEU A 184 15.25 -9.99 -0.20
C LEU A 184 15.27 -9.46 -1.63
N ALA A 185 14.37 -8.55 -1.98
CA ALA A 185 14.32 -7.99 -3.33
C ALA A 185 15.58 -7.18 -3.64
N ARG A 186 16.11 -6.43 -2.67
CA ARG A 186 17.40 -5.74 -2.81
C ARG A 186 18.53 -6.72 -3.04
N ALA A 187 18.59 -7.82 -2.28
CA ALA A 187 19.61 -8.85 -2.45
C ALA A 187 19.54 -9.49 -3.85
N LEU A 188 18.34 -9.79 -4.34
CA LEU A 188 18.13 -10.32 -5.70
C LEU A 188 18.58 -9.32 -6.78
N VAL A 189 18.16 -8.06 -6.69
CA VAL A 189 18.59 -7.01 -7.64
C VAL A 189 20.10 -6.81 -7.59
N LEU A 190 20.70 -6.77 -6.39
CA LEU A 190 22.15 -6.68 -6.23
C LEU A 190 22.87 -7.88 -6.83
N SER A 191 22.33 -9.09 -6.70
CA SER A 191 22.93 -10.29 -7.30
C SER A 191 22.95 -10.23 -8.83
N LEU A 192 21.89 -9.71 -9.46
CA LEU A 192 21.84 -9.49 -10.90
C LEU A 192 22.86 -8.42 -11.33
N LYS A 193 22.93 -7.30 -10.60
CA LYS A 193 23.91 -6.24 -10.85
C LYS A 193 25.36 -6.71 -10.71
N VAL A 194 25.66 -7.57 -9.73
CA VAL A 194 26.99 -8.17 -9.59
C VAL A 194 27.38 -8.95 -10.85
N VAL A 195 26.44 -9.68 -11.45
CA VAL A 195 26.70 -10.46 -12.67
C VAL A 195 26.83 -9.54 -13.89
N GLU A 196 25.90 -8.58 -14.04
CA GLU A 196 25.83 -7.68 -15.20
C GLU A 196 27.01 -6.69 -15.23
N GLU A 197 27.36 -6.10 -14.08
CA GLU A 197 28.36 -5.03 -13.99
C GLU A 197 29.78 -5.57 -13.70
N GLY A 198 30.01 -6.87 -13.90
CA GLY A 198 31.36 -7.45 -13.85
C GLY A 198 31.96 -7.59 -12.46
N TRP A 199 31.14 -7.94 -11.45
CA TRP A 199 31.56 -8.21 -10.08
C TRP A 199 32.24 -7.02 -9.39
N GLN A 200 31.75 -5.80 -9.61
CA GLN A 200 32.30 -4.63 -8.94
C GLN A 200 32.11 -4.69 -7.42
N ARG A 201 33.15 -4.27 -6.70
CA ARG A 201 33.18 -4.21 -5.22
C ARG A 201 31.97 -3.51 -4.62
N GLU A 202 31.51 -2.43 -5.28
CA GLU A 202 30.36 -1.62 -4.87
C GLU A 202 29.03 -2.39 -4.88
N HIS A 203 28.96 -3.53 -5.58
CA HIS A 203 27.78 -4.40 -5.62
C HIS A 203 28.00 -5.70 -4.83
N VAL A 204 29.23 -6.22 -4.83
CA VAL A 204 29.58 -7.46 -4.11
C VAL A 204 29.52 -7.25 -2.60
N LEU A 205 30.10 -6.18 -2.05
CA LEU A 205 30.13 -5.99 -0.59
C LEU A 205 28.72 -5.81 0.02
N PRO A 206 27.80 -5.00 -0.55
CA PRO A 206 26.43 -4.92 -0.05
C PRO A 206 25.67 -6.25 -0.16
N LEU A 207 25.95 -7.08 -1.18
CA LEU A 207 25.35 -8.40 -1.33
C LEU A 207 25.82 -9.36 -0.23
N LEU A 208 27.11 -9.38 0.10
CA LEU A 208 27.67 -10.19 1.20
C LEU A 208 27.03 -9.79 2.54
N LYS A 209 26.86 -8.49 2.78
CA LYS A 209 26.24 -7.94 4.00
C LYS A 209 24.71 -8.04 4.03
N SER A 210 24.07 -8.59 2.99
CA SER A 210 22.61 -8.64 2.90
C SER A 210 21.96 -9.63 3.86
N GLY A 211 22.73 -10.56 4.43
CA GLY A 211 22.25 -11.62 5.34
C GLY A 211 21.55 -12.80 4.63
N TYR A 212 21.48 -12.77 3.29
CA TYR A 212 20.92 -13.87 2.48
C TYR A 212 21.97 -14.86 1.98
N LEU A 213 23.24 -14.57 2.25
CA LEU A 213 24.36 -15.47 2.00
C LEU A 213 24.79 -16.11 3.31
N SER A 214 25.25 -17.35 3.26
CA SER A 214 25.75 -18.11 4.41
C SER A 214 27.14 -17.61 4.85
N LEU A 215 27.27 -16.32 5.10
CA LEU A 215 28.48 -15.66 5.59
C LEU A 215 28.13 -14.93 6.87
N ASP A 216 28.97 -15.12 7.88
CA ASP A 216 28.88 -14.38 9.12
C ASP A 216 29.42 -12.95 8.94
N MET A 217 29.03 -12.07 9.87
CA MET A 217 29.40 -10.65 9.80
C MET A 217 30.92 -10.45 9.94
N GLU A 218 31.62 -11.31 10.68
CA GLU A 218 33.07 -11.22 10.88
C GLU A 218 33.82 -11.50 9.57
N SER A 219 33.41 -12.54 8.85
CA SER A 219 33.92 -12.84 7.51
C SER A 219 33.64 -11.70 6.52
N CYS A 220 32.44 -11.11 6.56
CA CYS A 220 32.12 -9.94 5.72
C CYS A 220 33.05 -8.75 6.00
N ILE A 221 33.35 -8.48 7.26
CA ILE A 221 34.26 -7.41 7.68
C ILE A 221 35.68 -7.69 7.19
N LYS A 222 36.18 -8.93 7.36
CA LYS A 222 37.51 -9.34 6.87
C LYS A 222 37.67 -9.12 5.36
N ILE A 223 36.66 -9.51 4.58
CA ILE A 223 36.63 -9.30 3.13
C ILE A 223 36.64 -7.81 2.79
N GLU A 224 35.85 -6.99 3.50
CA GLU A 224 35.82 -5.54 3.28
C GLU A 224 37.15 -4.86 3.61
N THR A 225 37.80 -5.24 4.72
CA THR A 225 39.13 -4.73 5.09
C THR A 225 40.19 -5.12 4.06
N ALA A 226 40.20 -6.38 3.61
CA ALA A 226 41.11 -6.84 2.55
C ALA A 226 40.90 -6.07 1.24
N CYS A 227 39.64 -5.79 0.88
CA CYS A 227 39.26 -4.95 -0.25
C CYS A 227 39.70 -3.48 -0.12
N ALA A 228 39.78 -2.93 1.10
CA ALA A 228 40.21 -1.56 1.36
C ALA A 228 41.74 -1.40 1.27
N GLY A 229 42.50 -2.40 1.71
CA GLY A 229 43.98 -2.40 1.70
C GLY A 229 44.64 -2.63 0.32
N GLY A 230 43.93 -2.39 -0.78
CA GLY A 230 44.42 -2.66 -2.15
C GLY A 230 43.95 -3.99 -2.76
N GLY A 231 42.99 -4.66 -2.12
CA GLY A 231 42.38 -5.88 -2.62
C GLY A 231 41.50 -5.71 -3.88
N ARG A 232 40.69 -6.73 -4.16
CA ARG A 232 39.98 -6.90 -5.44
C ARG A 232 38.95 -5.80 -5.70
N LYS A 233 38.95 -5.29 -6.94
CA LYS A 233 38.05 -4.20 -7.39
C LYS A 233 36.88 -4.71 -8.25
N ALA A 234 37.14 -5.66 -9.16
CA ALA A 234 36.16 -6.20 -10.09
C ALA A 234 36.60 -7.57 -10.64
N GLY A 235 35.70 -8.25 -11.36
CA GLY A 235 35.97 -9.47 -12.13
C GLY A 235 35.69 -10.76 -11.35
N ARG A 236 34.87 -11.63 -11.93
CA ARG A 236 34.49 -12.93 -11.33
C ARG A 236 35.70 -13.72 -10.86
N ASP A 237 36.65 -13.96 -11.76
CA ASP A 237 37.82 -14.81 -11.47
C ASP A 237 38.68 -14.24 -10.35
N ALA A 238 38.75 -12.90 -10.25
CA ALA A 238 39.38 -12.25 -9.13
C ALA A 238 38.66 -12.66 -7.84
N TRP A 239 37.34 -12.49 -7.71
CA TRP A 239 36.60 -12.83 -6.49
C TRP A 239 36.66 -14.30 -6.07
N PHE A 240 36.68 -15.23 -7.03
CA PHE A 240 36.77 -16.68 -6.77
C PHE A 240 38.19 -17.20 -6.56
N SER A 241 39.21 -16.41 -6.85
CA SER A 241 40.61 -16.79 -6.57
C SER A 241 40.88 -16.89 -5.05
N PRO A 242 41.88 -17.66 -4.61
CA PRO A 242 42.24 -17.75 -3.19
C PRO A 242 42.59 -16.37 -2.62
N TRP A 243 41.98 -16.00 -1.50
CA TRP A 243 42.31 -14.75 -0.80
C TRP A 243 43.64 -14.96 -0.08
N ARG A 244 44.67 -14.19 -0.46
CA ARG A 244 45.96 -14.24 0.25
C ARG A 244 45.80 -13.51 1.58
N PRO A 245 46.01 -14.17 2.74
CA PRO A 245 46.09 -13.46 4.00
C PRO A 245 47.34 -12.57 3.98
N HIS A 246 47.18 -11.34 4.46
CA HIS A 246 48.31 -10.52 4.93
C HIS A 246 48.50 -10.80 6.41
#